data_AF-A0A3N5GCS0-F1
#
_entry.id   AF-A0A3N5GCS0-F1
#
_cell.length_a   1.000
_cell.length_b   1.000
_cell.length_c   1.000
_cell.angle_alpha   90.00
_cell.angle_beta   90.00
_cell.angle_gamma   90.00
#
_symmetry.space_group_name_H-M   'P 1'
#
loop_
_entity.id
_entity.type
_entity.pdbx_description
1 polymer ?
#
loop_
_entity_poly.entity_id
_entity_poly.type
_entity_poly.pdbx_seq_one_letter_code
_entity_poly.pdbx_strand_id
1 'polypeptide(L)'
;MKSAVLSRSLVLAVLALLIAGSISAYVLLSPARTWDSAPTVIVDSRGLSSVTDGDGGVSRTVSAITSSQAWNGAGQGTMLNAQAGSVASWQLGDGTPMLNFTDPERVCTGSCLAATFTGFYQSRGDGTYRIFDADIVTNTNYSWTSAGEPDGCSSEFFIEGVQVHEVGH
;
A
#
# COMPACT_ATOMS: atom_id res chain seq x y z
N MET A 1 11.12 -13.92 47.70
CA MET A 1 10.76 -13.46 46.34
C MET A 1 10.58 -11.96 46.39
N LYS A 2 11.47 -11.17 45.76
CA LYS A 2 11.34 -9.70 45.69
C LYS A 2 10.51 -9.37 44.46
N SER A 3 9.31 -8.81 44.66
CA SER A 3 8.47 -8.31 43.58
C SER A 3 9.18 -7.11 42.94
N ALA A 4 9.51 -7.18 41.65
CA ALA A 4 10.10 -6.06 40.94
C ALA A 4 9.02 -4.99 40.77
N VAL A 5 9.10 -3.93 41.58
CA VAL A 5 8.28 -2.74 41.38
C VAL A 5 8.78 -2.05 40.11
N LEU A 6 8.04 -2.21 39.01
CA LEU A 6 8.31 -1.43 37.80
C LEU A 6 8.32 0.05 38.17
N SER A 7 9.41 0.74 37.84
CA SER A 7 9.50 2.18 38.12
C SER A 7 8.42 2.90 37.30
N ARG A 8 7.78 3.91 37.92
CA ARG A 8 6.77 4.74 37.24
C ARG A 8 7.29 5.33 35.92
N SER A 9 8.59 5.60 35.85
CA SER A 9 9.27 6.08 34.64
C SER A 9 9.26 5.06 33.50
N LEU A 10 9.41 3.76 33.80
CA LEU A 10 9.35 2.70 32.79
C LEU A 10 7.93 2.52 32.24
N VAL A 11 6.92 2.61 33.11
CA VAL A 11 5.51 2.55 32.71
C VAL A 11 5.15 3.72 31.79
N LEU A 12 5.59 4.94 32.14
CA LEU A 12 5.36 6.14 31.32
C LEU A 12 6.08 6.06 29.97
N ALA A 13 7.30 5.54 29.93
CA ALA A 13 8.05 5.35 28.67
C ALA A 13 7.36 4.35 27.74
N VAL A 14 6.88 3.22 28.29
CA VAL A 14 6.13 2.22 27.51
C VAL A 14 4.81 2.80 27.01
N LEU A 15 4.09 3.57 27.83
CA LEU A 15 2.84 4.22 27.41
C LEU A 15 3.10 5.25 26.30
N ALA A 16 4.16 6.05 26.40
CA ALA A 16 4.54 7.04 25.39
C ALA A 16 4.92 6.37 24.06
N LEU A 17 5.62 5.23 24.10
CA LEU A 17 5.97 4.45 22.92
C LEU A 17 4.73 3.79 22.28
N LEU A 18 3.77 3.31 23.08
CA LEU A 18 2.49 2.78 22.59
C LEU A 18 1.62 3.87 21.95
N ILE A 19 1.63 5.08 22.50
CA ILE A 19 0.91 6.24 21.94
C ILE A 19 1.60 6.72 20.66
N ALA A 20 2.94 6.84 20.64
CA ALA A 20 3.68 7.22 19.43
C ALA A 20 3.51 6.20 18.28
N GLY A 21 3.48 4.90 18.62
CA GLY A 21 3.22 3.83 17.66
C GLY A 21 1.80 3.84 17.08
N SER A 22 0.80 4.26 17.87
CA SER A 22 -0.60 4.32 17.43
C SER A 22 -0.94 5.58 16.63
N ILE A 23 -0.13 6.65 16.72
CA ILE A 23 -0.29 7.86 15.89
C ILE A 23 0.25 7.66 14.46
N SER A 24 1.07 6.63 14.22
CA SER A 24 1.72 6.40 12.92
C SER A 24 0.91 5.57 11.92
N ALA A 25 -0.28 5.08 12.31
CA ALA A 25 -1.09 4.19 11.45
C ALA A 25 -2.24 4.90 10.71
N TYR A 26 -2.52 6.17 11.03
CA TYR A 26 -3.57 6.95 10.36
C TYR A 26 -3.01 8.28 9.88
N VAL A 27 -2.37 8.28 8.71
CA VAL A 27 -2.15 9.51 7.97
C VAL A 27 -3.45 9.80 7.22
N LEU A 28 -4.39 10.49 7.87
CA LEU A 28 -5.36 11.28 7.12
C LEU A 28 -4.53 12.27 6.30
N LEU A 29 -4.50 12.09 4.98
CA LEU A 29 -3.74 12.95 4.07
C LEU A 29 -4.30 14.36 4.19
N SER A 30 -3.64 15.21 4.98
CA SER A 30 -3.89 16.64 5.03
C SER A 30 -2.89 17.35 4.12
N PRO A 31 -3.33 18.26 3.25
CA PRO A 31 -4.72 18.61 2.94
C PRO A 31 -5.44 17.47 2.20
N ALA A 32 -6.78 17.47 2.20
CA ALA A 32 -7.60 16.46 1.53
C ALA A 32 -7.31 16.39 0.02
N ARG A 33 -7.15 15.17 -0.50
CA ARG A 33 -6.71 14.92 -1.89
C ARG A 33 -7.60 13.90 -2.58
N THR A 34 -7.87 14.12 -3.85
CA THR A 34 -8.69 13.22 -4.67
C THR A 34 -8.09 13.06 -6.06
N TRP A 35 -8.40 11.97 -6.73
CA TRP A 35 -8.22 11.85 -8.16
C TRP A 35 -9.32 12.61 -8.90
N ASP A 36 -9.03 13.18 -10.07
CA ASP A 36 -10.07 13.77 -10.94
C ASP A 36 -10.93 12.69 -11.63
N SER A 37 -10.35 11.51 -11.82
CA SER A 37 -10.97 10.31 -12.39
C SER A 37 -10.27 9.07 -11.82
N ALA A 38 -10.95 7.92 -11.82
CA ALA A 38 -10.33 6.66 -11.38
C ALA A 38 -8.99 6.42 -12.11
N PRO A 39 -7.86 6.33 -11.39
CA PRO A 39 -6.57 6.07 -12.01
C PRO A 39 -6.50 4.61 -12.47
N THR A 40 -5.56 4.34 -13.37
CA THR A 40 -5.16 2.98 -13.73
C THR A 40 -3.82 2.69 -13.08
N VAL A 41 -3.80 1.77 -12.12
CA VAL A 41 -2.58 1.34 -11.44
C VAL A 41 -1.83 0.33 -12.31
N ILE A 42 -0.55 0.57 -12.56
CA ILE A 42 0.32 -0.43 -13.20
C ILE A 42 0.81 -1.39 -12.13
N VAL A 43 0.54 -2.69 -12.31
CA VAL A 43 1.10 -3.75 -11.46
C VAL A 43 2.34 -4.31 -12.15
N ASP A 44 3.50 -4.11 -11.53
CA ASP A 44 4.80 -4.56 -12.03
C ASP A 44 5.45 -5.52 -11.03
N SER A 45 5.66 -6.77 -11.43
CA SER A 45 6.36 -7.76 -10.60
C SER A 45 7.87 -7.53 -10.57
N ARG A 46 8.42 -6.76 -11.51
CA ARG A 46 9.87 -6.55 -11.70
C ARG A 46 10.69 -7.83 -11.77
N GLY A 47 10.05 -8.93 -12.17
CA GLY A 47 10.68 -10.23 -12.26
C GLY A 47 10.86 -10.94 -10.91
N LEU A 48 10.17 -10.53 -9.84
CA LEU A 48 10.11 -11.32 -8.61
C LEU A 48 9.51 -12.70 -8.92
N SER A 49 10.26 -13.77 -8.62
CA SER A 49 9.85 -15.13 -8.94
C SER A 49 8.62 -15.59 -8.14
N SER A 50 8.38 -15.01 -6.97
CA SER A 50 7.17 -15.23 -6.18
C SER A 50 5.93 -14.56 -6.79
N VAL A 51 6.09 -13.61 -7.72
CA VAL A 51 4.98 -12.88 -8.34
C VAL A 51 4.92 -13.14 -9.84
N THR A 52 4.63 -14.39 -10.21
CA THR A 52 4.47 -14.82 -11.61
C THR A 52 3.05 -15.31 -11.88
N ASP A 53 2.55 -15.11 -13.10
CA ASP A 53 1.18 -15.51 -13.49
C ASP A 53 0.93 -17.03 -13.51
N GLY A 54 1.95 -17.84 -13.16
CA GLY A 54 1.79 -19.26 -12.86
C GLY A 54 0.80 -19.49 -11.74
N ASP A 55 0.86 -18.68 -10.67
CA ASP A 55 -0.02 -18.76 -9.50
C ASP A 55 0.26 -17.77 -8.33
N GLY A 56 1.32 -16.96 -8.35
CA GLY A 56 1.56 -15.87 -7.38
C GLY A 56 1.35 -14.45 -7.93
N GLY A 57 0.75 -14.35 -9.13
CA GLY A 57 1.10 -13.32 -10.11
C GLY A 57 0.36 -11.99 -10.15
N VAL A 58 0.87 -11.17 -11.06
CA VAL A 58 0.39 -9.84 -11.46
C VAL A 58 -1.10 -9.87 -11.80
N SER A 59 -1.57 -10.89 -12.52
CA SER A 59 -2.97 -11.01 -12.93
C SER A 59 -3.94 -11.14 -11.74
N ARG A 60 -3.50 -11.78 -10.65
CA ARG A 60 -4.31 -11.90 -9.42
C ARG A 60 -4.37 -10.58 -8.68
N THR A 61 -3.27 -9.86 -8.59
CA THR A 61 -3.23 -8.50 -8.03
C THR A 61 -4.13 -7.54 -8.81
N VAL A 62 -4.06 -7.57 -10.15
CA VAL A 62 -4.96 -6.80 -11.02
C VAL A 62 -6.42 -7.15 -10.75
N SER A 63 -6.74 -8.45 -10.66
CA SER A 63 -8.10 -8.91 -10.37
C SER A 63 -8.59 -8.48 -8.99
N ALA A 64 -7.72 -8.51 -7.97
CA ALA A 64 -8.05 -8.06 -6.62
C ALA A 64 -8.34 -6.55 -6.58
N ILE A 65 -7.50 -5.74 -7.22
CA ILE A 65 -7.69 -4.29 -7.31
C ILE A 65 -9.01 -3.94 -8.02
N THR A 66 -9.30 -4.64 -9.13
CA THR A 66 -10.47 -4.36 -9.96
C THR A 66 -11.75 -5.06 -9.51
N SER A 67 -11.68 -5.90 -8.46
CA SER A 67 -12.77 -6.75 -8.01
C SER A 67 -13.98 -5.94 -7.53
N SER A 68 -15.18 -6.38 -7.94
CA SER A 68 -16.45 -5.89 -7.39
C SER A 68 -16.73 -6.39 -5.97
N GLN A 69 -15.90 -7.29 -5.44
CA GLN A 69 -15.91 -7.69 -4.03
C GLN A 69 -15.03 -6.78 -3.16
N ALA A 70 -14.28 -5.86 -3.78
CA ALA A 70 -13.41 -4.89 -3.14
C ALA A 70 -13.81 -3.45 -3.56
N TRP A 71 -12.85 -2.64 -4.02
CA TRP A 71 -13.01 -1.22 -4.35
C TRP A 71 -14.17 -0.92 -5.30
N ASN A 72 -14.33 -1.74 -6.35
CA ASN A 72 -15.36 -1.52 -7.35
C ASN A 72 -16.75 -2.02 -6.92
N GLY A 73 -16.86 -2.62 -5.72
CA GLY A 73 -18.13 -3.02 -5.10
C GLY A 73 -18.78 -1.94 -4.24
N ALA A 74 -18.03 -0.89 -3.88
CA ALA A 74 -18.43 0.10 -2.88
C ALA A 74 -19.41 1.18 -3.38
N GLY A 75 -19.76 1.21 -4.68
CA GLY A 75 -20.64 2.25 -5.24
C GLY A 75 -21.04 2.04 -6.70
N GLN A 76 -21.61 3.08 -7.34
CA GLN A 76 -21.91 3.06 -8.77
C GLN A 76 -20.66 3.42 -9.59
N GLY A 77 -19.97 2.40 -10.10
CA GLY A 77 -18.90 2.54 -11.08
C GLY A 77 -17.52 2.09 -10.59
N THR A 78 -16.55 2.19 -11.48
CA THR A 78 -15.16 1.82 -11.21
C THR A 78 -14.48 2.90 -10.37
N MET A 79 -14.09 2.54 -9.15
CA MET A 79 -13.32 3.38 -8.23
C MET A 79 -11.82 3.33 -8.56
N LEU A 80 -11.34 2.16 -8.98
CA LEU A 80 -9.93 1.92 -9.30
C LEU A 80 -9.79 0.92 -10.45
N ASN A 81 -8.92 1.24 -11.41
CA ASN A 81 -8.49 0.32 -12.46
C ASN A 81 -7.09 -0.21 -12.16
N ALA A 82 -6.76 -1.37 -12.72
CA ALA A 82 -5.40 -1.89 -12.72
C ALA A 82 -5.11 -2.64 -14.02
N GLN A 83 -3.83 -2.67 -14.38
CA GLN A 83 -3.33 -3.48 -15.49
C GLN A 83 -1.94 -4.01 -15.18
N ALA A 84 -1.60 -5.16 -15.74
CA ALA A 84 -0.24 -5.65 -15.76
C ALA A 84 0.63 -4.72 -16.63
N GLY A 85 1.85 -4.42 -16.18
CA GLY A 85 2.80 -3.64 -16.98
C GLY A 85 4.19 -3.63 -16.38
N SER A 86 5.08 -2.85 -17.01
CA SER A 86 6.42 -2.62 -16.48
C SER A 86 6.73 -1.14 -16.40
N VAL A 87 7.25 -0.71 -15.25
CA VAL A 87 7.75 0.64 -14.98
C VAL A 87 9.28 0.60 -14.93
N ALA A 88 9.89 0.13 -16.02
CA ALA A 88 11.34 -0.13 -16.08
C ALA A 88 12.21 1.08 -15.65
N SER A 89 11.67 2.29 -15.83
CA SER A 89 12.22 3.59 -15.45
C SER A 89 11.43 4.25 -14.32
N TRP A 90 11.05 3.49 -13.30
CA TRP A 90 10.31 3.99 -12.14
C TRP A 90 10.88 5.32 -11.63
N GLN A 91 9.99 6.31 -11.52
CA GLN A 91 10.33 7.64 -11.04
C GLN A 91 9.15 8.17 -10.24
N LEU A 92 9.42 8.52 -8.98
CA LEU A 92 8.44 9.20 -8.15
C LEU A 92 7.94 10.50 -8.79
N GLY A 93 6.63 10.64 -8.89
CA GLY A 93 5.98 11.83 -9.45
C GLY A 93 5.90 11.85 -10.96
N ASP A 94 6.00 10.71 -11.63
CA ASP A 94 5.92 10.61 -13.10
C ASP A 94 4.46 10.65 -13.62
N GLY A 95 3.48 10.65 -12.71
CA GLY A 95 2.06 10.69 -13.07
C GLY A 95 1.47 9.33 -13.40
N THR A 96 2.20 8.24 -13.12
CA THR A 96 1.83 6.86 -13.42
C THR A 96 1.74 6.04 -12.14
N PRO A 97 0.56 6.00 -11.50
CA PRO A 97 0.38 5.25 -10.26
C PRO A 97 0.71 3.78 -10.49
N MET A 98 1.51 3.20 -9.60
CA MET A 98 1.93 1.81 -9.73
C MET A 98 1.95 1.07 -8.40
N LEU A 99 1.86 -0.26 -8.50
CA LEU A 99 2.22 -1.20 -7.46
C LEU A 99 3.38 -2.03 -7.98
N ASN A 100 4.52 -1.91 -7.30
CA ASN A 100 5.77 -2.55 -7.68
C ASN A 100 6.20 -3.50 -6.58
N PHE A 101 6.41 -4.75 -6.96
CA PHE A 101 6.82 -5.80 -6.03
C PHE A 101 8.31 -5.73 -5.62
N THR A 102 8.97 -4.64 -5.99
CA THR A 102 10.31 -4.29 -5.55
C THR A 102 10.31 -2.89 -4.95
N ASP A 103 11.32 -2.63 -4.12
CA ASP A 103 11.55 -1.36 -3.47
C ASP A 103 12.90 -0.79 -3.93
N PRO A 104 12.94 -0.10 -5.10
CA PRO A 104 14.18 0.42 -5.67
C PRO A 104 14.87 1.46 -4.77
N GLU A 105 14.10 2.23 -4.00
CA GLU A 105 14.62 3.26 -3.09
C GLU A 105 14.96 2.73 -1.70
N ARG A 106 14.69 1.45 -1.42
CA ARG A 106 14.89 0.83 -0.10
C ARG A 106 14.14 1.58 1.02
N VAL A 107 12.95 2.09 0.72
CA VAL A 107 12.11 2.79 1.71
C VAL A 107 11.37 1.84 2.65
N CYS A 108 11.04 0.64 2.19
CA CYS A 108 10.29 -0.39 2.88
C CYS A 108 11.24 -1.52 3.32
N THR A 109 11.96 -1.27 4.41
CA THR A 109 12.96 -2.20 4.97
C THR A 109 12.50 -2.83 6.28
N GLY A 110 13.23 -3.84 6.76
CA GLY A 110 12.93 -4.52 8.02
C GLY A 110 11.56 -5.21 7.97
N SER A 111 10.68 -4.86 8.92
CA SER A 111 9.33 -5.40 9.01
C SER A 111 8.26 -4.66 8.20
N CYS A 112 8.66 -3.68 7.38
CA CYS A 112 7.74 -2.98 6.49
C CYS A 112 7.21 -3.93 5.42
N LEU A 113 5.90 -4.02 5.23
CA LEU A 113 5.28 -4.84 4.18
C LEU A 113 5.25 -4.09 2.84
N ALA A 114 4.74 -2.87 2.86
CA ALA A 114 4.71 -1.97 1.72
C ALA A 114 4.83 -0.50 2.17
N ALA A 115 5.28 0.36 1.26
CA ALA A 115 5.33 1.81 1.44
C ALA A 115 4.58 2.50 0.30
N THR A 116 3.79 3.53 0.64
CA THR A 116 3.01 4.31 -0.33
C THR A 116 3.53 5.75 -0.42
N PHE A 117 3.76 6.23 -1.63
CA PHE A 117 4.26 7.58 -1.91
C PHE A 117 3.10 8.49 -2.32
N THR A 118 2.51 9.19 -1.35
CA THR A 118 1.35 10.08 -1.56
C THR A 118 1.71 11.55 -1.78
N GLY A 119 3.00 11.85 -1.95
CA GLY A 119 3.56 13.20 -2.00
C GLY A 119 3.29 13.97 -3.28
N PHE A 120 2.68 13.34 -4.29
CA PHE A 120 2.56 13.89 -5.64
C PHE A 120 1.14 14.37 -5.92
N TYR A 121 0.93 15.65 -5.60
CA TYR A 121 -0.36 16.31 -5.72
C TYR A 121 -0.21 17.79 -6.09
N GLN A 122 -1.27 18.36 -6.65
CA GLN A 122 -1.33 19.75 -7.09
C GLN A 122 -2.58 20.43 -6.53
N SER A 123 -2.49 21.71 -6.16
CA SER A 123 -3.68 22.51 -5.80
C SER A 123 -4.55 22.78 -7.03
N ARG A 124 -5.87 22.63 -6.88
CA ARG A 124 -6.85 22.97 -7.92
C ARG A 124 -7.29 24.44 -7.90
N GLY A 125 -6.81 25.24 -6.94
CA GLY A 125 -7.20 26.64 -6.76
C GLY A 125 -8.56 26.86 -6.10
N ASP A 126 -9.37 25.81 -5.93
CA ASP A 126 -10.66 25.81 -5.20
C ASP A 126 -10.52 25.40 -3.72
N GLY A 127 -9.28 25.32 -3.22
CA GLY A 127 -8.96 24.83 -1.87
C GLY A 127 -8.81 23.31 -1.78
N THR A 128 -9.04 22.56 -2.87
CA THR A 128 -8.80 21.11 -2.93
C THR A 128 -7.49 20.77 -3.64
N TYR A 129 -7.06 19.52 -3.48
CA TYR A 129 -5.83 19.00 -4.07
C TYR A 129 -6.09 17.77 -4.92
N ARG A 130 -5.49 17.76 -6.10
CA ARG A 130 -5.48 16.65 -7.03
C ARG A 130 -4.29 15.75 -6.77
N ILE A 131 -4.53 14.45 -6.57
CA ILE A 131 -3.48 13.44 -6.68
C ILE A 131 -3.20 13.25 -8.18
N PHE A 132 -1.93 13.32 -8.57
CA PHE A 132 -1.52 12.95 -9.92
C PHE A 132 -0.64 11.71 -9.94
N ASP A 133 -0.05 11.32 -8.80
CA ASP A 133 0.72 10.10 -8.68
C ASP A 133 0.65 9.52 -7.26
N ALA A 134 0.63 8.18 -7.15
CA ALA A 134 0.64 7.44 -5.90
C ALA A 134 1.25 6.05 -6.09
N ASP A 135 2.56 5.96 -5.88
CA ASP A 135 3.31 4.72 -6.01
C ASP A 135 3.25 3.87 -4.75
N ILE A 136 3.21 2.55 -4.93
CA ILE A 136 3.30 1.57 -3.85
C ILE A 136 4.46 0.62 -4.15
N VAL A 137 5.42 0.53 -3.24
CA VAL A 137 6.51 -0.46 -3.31
C VAL A 137 6.36 -1.48 -2.20
N THR A 138 6.73 -2.73 -2.46
CA THR A 138 6.68 -3.80 -1.47
C THR A 138 8.09 -4.24 -1.07
N ASN A 139 8.23 -4.69 0.18
CA ASN A 139 9.50 -5.22 0.67
C ASN A 139 9.80 -6.59 0.03
N THR A 140 10.99 -6.73 -0.54
CA THR A 140 11.43 -7.95 -1.23
C THR A 140 11.89 -9.07 -0.28
N ASN A 141 11.92 -8.82 1.03
CA ASN A 141 12.25 -9.85 2.03
C ASN A 141 11.10 -10.84 2.29
N TYR A 142 9.92 -10.57 1.73
CA TYR A 142 8.74 -11.39 1.87
C TYR A 142 8.42 -12.12 0.58
N SER A 143 7.90 -13.35 0.70
CA SER A 143 7.27 -14.03 -0.42
C SER A 143 5.84 -13.55 -0.56
N TRP A 144 5.51 -13.11 -1.77
CA TRP A 144 4.23 -12.52 -2.14
C TRP A 144 3.51 -13.50 -3.06
N THR A 145 2.82 -14.45 -2.45
CA THR A 145 2.08 -15.51 -3.14
C THR A 145 0.59 -15.20 -3.13
N SER A 146 -0.12 -15.64 -4.17
CA SER A 146 -1.58 -15.48 -4.25
C SER A 146 -2.31 -16.70 -3.67
N ALA A 147 -3.57 -16.51 -3.23
CA ALA A 147 -4.44 -17.62 -2.81
C ALA A 147 -4.76 -18.64 -3.93
N GLY A 148 -4.31 -18.38 -5.16
CA GLY A 148 -4.43 -19.28 -6.29
C GLY A 148 -3.34 -20.36 -6.36
N GLU A 149 -2.32 -20.31 -5.48
CA GLU A 149 -1.23 -21.31 -5.48
C GLU A 149 -1.69 -22.70 -4.99
N PRO A 150 -1.29 -23.80 -5.68
CA PRO A 150 -1.71 -25.16 -5.37
C PRO A 150 -1.34 -25.66 -3.97
N ASP A 151 -0.23 -25.18 -3.42
CA ASP A 151 0.30 -25.53 -2.09
C ASP A 151 -0.22 -24.62 -0.97
N GLY A 152 -0.90 -23.51 -1.33
CA GLY A 152 -1.48 -22.55 -0.39
C GLY A 152 -0.42 -21.74 0.38
N CYS A 153 -0.84 -20.60 0.95
CA CYS A 153 0.02 -19.57 1.58
C CYS A 153 0.72 -20.07 2.87
N SER A 154 1.69 -20.97 2.73
CA SER A 154 2.22 -21.75 3.85
C SER A 154 3.24 -21.00 4.71
N SER A 155 3.49 -19.71 4.46
CA SER A 155 4.19 -18.74 5.33
C SER A 155 4.10 -17.28 4.80
N GLU A 156 3.05 -16.95 4.06
CA GLU A 156 3.07 -15.82 3.11
C GLU A 156 1.99 -14.78 3.41
N PHE A 157 2.22 -13.57 2.94
CA PHE A 157 1.34 -12.43 3.19
C PHE A 157 0.40 -12.20 2.01
N PHE A 158 -0.88 -12.02 2.32
CA PHE A 158 -1.80 -11.37 1.41
C PHE A 158 -1.45 -9.88 1.35
N ILE A 159 -1.04 -9.38 0.18
CA ILE A 159 -1.08 -7.93 -0.04
C ILE A 159 -2.51 -7.57 -0.42
N GLU A 160 -3.30 -7.19 0.58
CA GLU A 160 -4.40 -6.27 0.36
C GLU A 160 -3.86 -4.86 0.61
N GLY A 161 -3.37 -4.23 -0.45
CA GLY A 161 -2.86 -2.87 -0.40
C GLY A 161 -4.01 -1.90 -0.24
N VAL A 162 -4.31 -1.51 1.00
CA VAL A 162 -5.37 -0.54 1.30
C VAL A 162 -4.78 0.87 1.32
N GLN A 163 -4.85 1.58 0.20
CA GLN A 163 -4.71 3.04 0.22
C GLN A 163 -6.08 3.66 0.49
N VAL A 164 -6.45 3.75 1.77
CA VAL A 164 -7.69 4.44 2.18
C VAL A 164 -7.48 5.95 2.21
N HIS A 165 -8.29 6.65 1.41
CA HIS A 165 -8.88 7.92 1.84
C HIS A 165 -10.34 7.59 2.12
N GLU A 166 -10.75 7.56 3.39
CA GLU A 166 -12.17 7.48 3.73
C GLU A 166 -12.87 8.70 3.11
N VAL A 167 -13.78 8.47 2.16
CA VAL A 167 -14.72 9.50 1.71
C VAL A 167 -15.86 9.50 2.72
N GLY A 168 -15.77 10.33 3.75
CA GLY A 168 -16.87 10.51 4.70
C GLY A 168 -16.49 11.22 5.99
N HIS A 169 -16.76 12.52 6.06
CA HIS A 169 -17.09 13.21 7.30
C HIS A 169 -18.56 13.64 7.24
#